data_AF-F3FFH8-F1
#
_entry.id   AF-F3FFH8-F1
#
_cell.length_a   1.000
_cell.length_b   1.000
_cell.length_c   1.000
_cell.angle_alpha   90.00
_cell.angle_beta   90.00
_cell.angle_gamma   90.00
#
_symmetry.space_group_name_H-M   'P 1'
#
loop_
_entity.id
_entity.type
_entity.pdbx_description
1 polymer ?
#
loop_
_entity_poly.entity_id
_entity_poly.type
_entity_poly.pdbx_seq_one_letter_code
_entity_poly.pdbx_strand_id
1 'polypeptide(L)'
;EQQGVELEAVPYLESLLLGTIDAALAAQNAVVALESLGLGSVYIGAIRNDIEGVAKELGLPPQVYPVFGLCVGYPSTERPAQVKPRYPQGAVLHHETYSAAADVEAVAEYDERLGAFYQREGMKASGWSEQVVNRLRSVSTLHGREELVEELKRMGFGLR
;
A
#
# COMPACT_ATOMS: atom_id res chain seq x y z
N GLU A 1 8.69 0.39 -29.57
CA GLU A 1 8.02 -0.05 -30.82
C GLU A 1 7.87 1.06 -31.85
N GLN A 2 7.09 2.14 -31.59
CA GLN A 2 6.86 3.21 -32.59
C GLN A 2 8.13 3.90 -33.11
N GLN A 3 9.16 4.01 -32.26
CA GLN A 3 10.44 4.64 -32.62
C GLN A 3 11.49 3.61 -33.11
N GLY A 4 11.18 2.31 -33.11
CA GLY A 4 12.15 1.26 -33.51
C GLY A 4 13.37 1.12 -32.60
N VAL A 5 13.39 1.77 -31.43
CA VAL A 5 14.50 1.73 -30.48
C VAL A 5 14.27 0.64 -29.43
N GLU A 6 15.33 -0.12 -29.13
CA GLU A 6 15.37 -1.06 -28.02
C GLU A 6 15.52 -0.31 -26.69
N LEU A 7 14.72 -0.69 -25.69
CA LEU A 7 14.73 -0.04 -24.38
C LEU A 7 15.46 -0.92 -23.37
N GLU A 8 16.79 -0.77 -23.30
CA GLU A 8 17.65 -1.57 -22.41
C GLU A 8 17.38 -1.36 -20.90
N ALA A 9 16.78 -0.23 -20.52
CA ALA A 9 16.49 0.11 -19.12
C ALA A 9 15.21 -0.55 -18.58
N VAL A 10 14.27 -0.97 -19.44
CA VAL A 10 12.97 -1.53 -19.05
C VAL A 10 13.10 -2.77 -18.14
N PRO A 11 14.04 -3.71 -18.35
CA PRO A 11 14.18 -4.88 -17.51
C PRO A 11 14.72 -4.63 -16.09
N TYR A 12 15.22 -3.44 -15.78
CA TYR A 12 15.78 -3.14 -14.45
C TYR A 12 14.68 -2.84 -13.43
N LEU A 13 14.93 -3.19 -12.16
CA LEU A 13 14.02 -2.90 -11.05
C LEU A 13 13.64 -1.40 -10.98
N GLU A 14 14.53 -0.51 -11.38
CA GLU A 14 14.28 0.94 -11.47
C GLU A 14 13.02 1.28 -12.30
N SER A 15 12.83 0.63 -13.45
CA SER A 15 11.66 0.88 -14.31
C SER A 15 10.35 0.45 -13.63
N LEU A 16 10.38 -0.65 -12.85
CA LEU A 16 9.24 -1.07 -12.04
C LEU A 16 8.95 -0.03 -10.94
N LEU A 17 9.98 0.42 -10.22
CA LEU A 17 9.85 1.42 -9.16
C LEU A 17 9.27 2.73 -9.71
N LEU A 18 9.77 3.20 -10.85
CA LEU A 18 9.25 4.39 -11.53
C LEU A 18 7.75 4.27 -11.78
N GLY A 19 7.31 3.19 -12.44
CA GLY A 19 5.88 2.95 -12.69
C GLY A 19 5.04 2.80 -11.43
N THR A 20 5.60 2.18 -10.38
CA THR A 20 4.94 2.03 -9.07
C THR A 20 4.68 3.39 -8.42
N ILE A 21 5.71 4.24 -8.41
CA ILE A 21 5.68 5.56 -7.79
C ILE A 21 4.72 6.47 -8.55
N ASP A 22 4.78 6.48 -9.88
CA ASP A 22 3.86 7.27 -10.72
C ASP A 22 2.39 6.88 -10.46
N ALA A 23 2.10 5.59 -10.39
CA ALA A 23 0.75 5.10 -10.07
C ALA A 23 0.29 5.53 -8.66
N ALA A 24 1.19 5.47 -7.66
CA ALA A 24 0.89 5.88 -6.28
C ALA A 24 0.61 7.40 -6.18
N LEU A 25 1.41 8.23 -6.84
CA LEU A 25 1.23 9.68 -6.87
C LEU A 25 -0.07 10.06 -7.59
N ALA A 26 -0.35 9.44 -8.74
CA ALA A 26 -1.58 9.66 -9.48
C ALA A 26 -2.82 9.27 -8.66
N ALA A 27 -2.76 8.12 -7.98
CA ALA A 27 -3.86 7.66 -7.14
C ALA A 27 -4.09 8.58 -5.93
N GLN A 28 -3.03 9.07 -5.27
CA GLN A 28 -3.19 9.97 -4.13
C GLN A 28 -3.78 11.32 -4.54
N ASN A 29 -3.39 11.85 -5.71
CA ASN A 29 -4.05 13.02 -6.28
C ASN A 29 -5.54 12.77 -6.56
N ALA A 30 -5.89 11.60 -7.11
CA ALA A 30 -7.27 11.22 -7.33
C ALA A 30 -8.05 11.15 -6.00
N VAL A 31 -7.49 10.53 -4.95
CA VAL A 31 -8.13 10.46 -3.62
C VAL A 31 -8.43 11.85 -3.07
N VAL A 32 -7.45 12.76 -3.08
CA VAL A 32 -7.64 14.15 -2.60
C VAL A 32 -8.75 14.86 -3.39
N ALA A 33 -8.75 14.72 -4.72
CA ALA A 33 -9.79 15.31 -5.56
C ALA A 33 -11.18 14.73 -5.25
N LEU A 34 -11.30 13.40 -5.16
CA LEU A 34 -12.56 12.71 -4.87
C LEU A 34 -13.13 13.11 -3.50
N GLU A 35 -12.30 13.16 -2.47
CA GLU A 35 -12.70 13.58 -1.12
C GLU A 35 -13.16 15.05 -1.10
N SER A 36 -12.49 15.94 -1.86
CA SER A 36 -12.93 17.33 -2.00
C SER A 36 -14.30 17.49 -2.66
N LEU A 37 -14.73 16.49 -3.44
CA LEU A 37 -16.05 16.42 -4.09
C LEU A 37 -17.10 15.70 -3.22
N GLY A 38 -16.74 15.33 -1.99
CA GLY A 38 -17.64 14.63 -1.05
C GLY A 38 -17.75 13.12 -1.27
N LEU A 39 -16.89 12.53 -2.10
CA LEU A 39 -16.79 11.08 -2.24
C LEU A 39 -15.86 10.50 -1.18
N GLY A 40 -16.10 9.24 -0.79
CA GLY A 40 -15.18 8.44 -0.02
C GLY A 40 -14.36 7.53 -0.93
N SER A 41 -13.17 7.15 -0.46
CA SER A 41 -12.32 6.20 -1.18
C SER A 41 -11.63 5.20 -0.24
N VAL A 42 -11.26 4.04 -0.79
CA VAL A 42 -10.43 3.06 -0.08
C VAL A 42 -9.51 2.31 -1.05
N TYR A 43 -8.21 2.27 -0.73
CA TYR A 43 -7.23 1.50 -1.47
C TYR A 43 -7.40 -0.01 -1.23
N ILE A 44 -7.34 -0.79 -2.30
CA ILE A 44 -7.42 -2.25 -2.27
C ILE A 44 -6.07 -2.84 -2.69
N GLY A 45 -5.17 -3.00 -1.72
CA GLY A 45 -3.89 -3.67 -1.96
C GLY A 45 -4.00 -5.20 -2.10
N ALA A 46 -5.14 -5.77 -1.73
CA ALA A 46 -5.40 -7.21 -1.78
C ALA A 46 -5.50 -7.77 -3.20
N ILE A 47 -5.64 -6.91 -4.22
CA ILE A 47 -5.60 -7.35 -5.63
C ILE A 47 -4.27 -8.02 -6.00
N ARG A 48 -3.21 -7.78 -5.21
CA ARG A 48 -1.91 -8.43 -5.38
C ARG A 48 -1.82 -9.82 -4.75
N ASN A 49 -2.88 -10.31 -4.10
CA ASN A 49 -2.91 -11.69 -3.60
C ASN A 49 -3.06 -12.71 -4.74
N ASP A 50 -3.60 -12.28 -5.89
CA ASP A 50 -3.66 -13.04 -7.14
C ASP A 50 -3.43 -12.07 -8.30
N ILE A 51 -2.18 -11.63 -8.45
CA ILE A 51 -1.85 -10.54 -9.37
C ILE A 51 -1.98 -10.94 -10.83
N GLU A 52 -1.65 -12.20 -11.16
CA GLU A 52 -1.80 -12.79 -12.49
C GLU A 52 -3.27 -12.98 -12.84
N GLY A 53 -4.10 -13.42 -11.90
CA GLY A 53 -5.55 -13.51 -12.08
C GLY A 53 -6.19 -12.16 -12.37
N VAL A 54 -5.83 -11.12 -11.62
CA VAL A 54 -6.30 -9.75 -11.87
C VAL A 54 -5.79 -9.23 -13.22
N ALA A 55 -4.53 -9.48 -13.57
CA ALA A 55 -3.98 -9.08 -14.85
C ALA A 55 -4.72 -9.75 -16.02
N LYS A 56 -5.04 -11.04 -15.89
CA LYS A 56 -5.83 -11.79 -16.88
C LYS A 56 -7.25 -11.25 -17.02
N GLU A 57 -7.93 -10.99 -15.91
CA GLU A 57 -9.31 -10.48 -15.90
C GLU A 57 -9.40 -9.10 -16.58
N LEU A 58 -8.39 -8.24 -16.35
CA LEU A 58 -8.31 -6.92 -16.96
C LEU A 58 -7.69 -6.92 -18.37
N GLY A 59 -7.23 -8.07 -18.87
CA GLY A 59 -6.55 -8.18 -20.16
C GLY A 59 -5.27 -7.35 -20.24
N LEU A 60 -4.51 -7.25 -19.13
CA LEU A 60 -3.29 -6.46 -19.09
C LEU A 60 -2.21 -7.08 -20.02
N PRO A 61 -1.53 -6.27 -20.85
CA PRO A 61 -0.44 -6.76 -21.68
C PRO A 61 0.82 -7.04 -20.84
N PRO A 62 1.85 -7.68 -21.42
CA PRO A 62 3.14 -7.83 -20.77
C PRO A 62 3.70 -6.50 -20.27
N GLN A 63 4.43 -6.54 -19.16
CA GLN A 63 5.05 -5.38 -18.51
C GLN A 63 4.04 -4.33 -18.00
N VAL A 64 2.78 -4.73 -17.80
CA VAL A 64 1.77 -3.95 -17.08
C VAL A 64 1.24 -4.79 -15.92
N TYR A 65 1.32 -4.25 -14.70
CA TYR A 65 0.84 -4.92 -13.50
C TYR A 65 -0.04 -4.01 -12.64
N PRO A 66 -1.01 -4.56 -11.90
CA PRO A 66 -1.90 -3.76 -11.09
C PRO A 66 -1.28 -3.46 -9.72
N VAL A 67 -1.00 -2.18 -9.45
CA VAL A 67 -0.36 -1.75 -8.19
C VAL A 67 -1.33 -1.87 -7.00
N PHE A 68 -2.54 -1.35 -7.13
CA PHE A 68 -3.64 -1.45 -6.16
C PHE A 68 -4.97 -1.10 -6.85
N GLY A 69 -6.09 -1.51 -6.25
CA GLY A 69 -7.41 -1.01 -6.62
C GLY A 69 -7.76 0.25 -5.83
N LEU A 70 -8.77 0.99 -6.30
CA LEU A 70 -9.33 2.13 -5.59
C LEU A 70 -10.86 2.09 -5.68
N CYS A 71 -11.53 1.75 -4.58
CA CYS A 71 -12.98 1.86 -4.51
C CYS A 71 -13.35 3.32 -4.24
N VAL A 72 -14.40 3.80 -4.91
CA VAL A 72 -14.87 5.19 -4.84
C VAL A 72 -16.39 5.17 -4.76
N GLY A 73 -16.98 6.01 -3.90
CA GLY A 73 -18.43 6.12 -3.80
C GLY A 73 -18.88 7.16 -2.79
N TYR A 74 -20.19 7.27 -2.60
CA TYR A 74 -20.75 8.18 -1.59
C TYR A 74 -20.68 7.52 -0.19
N PRO A 75 -20.06 8.18 0.80
CA PRO A 75 -19.98 7.64 2.16
C PRO A 75 -21.37 7.45 2.78
N SER A 76 -21.53 6.38 3.56
CA SER A 76 -22.74 6.19 4.37
C SER A 76 -22.80 7.23 5.48
N THR A 77 -23.94 7.91 5.61
CA THR A 77 -24.20 8.85 6.71
C THR A 77 -24.49 8.14 8.04
N GLU A 78 -24.91 6.87 7.99
CA GLU A 78 -25.22 6.07 9.19
C GLU A 78 -23.96 5.57 9.92
N ARG A 79 -22.86 5.41 9.19
CA ARG A 79 -21.59 4.89 9.70
C ARG A 79 -20.41 5.73 9.19
N PRO A 80 -20.23 6.94 9.73
CA PRO A 80 -19.13 7.81 9.33
C PRO A 80 -17.79 7.17 9.72
N ALA A 81 -16.82 7.22 8.80
CA ALA A 81 -15.47 6.75 9.08
C ALA A 81 -14.80 7.70 10.09
N GLN A 82 -14.22 7.13 11.15
CA GLN A 82 -13.41 7.88 12.11
C GLN A 82 -11.96 7.99 11.65
N VAL A 83 -11.32 9.11 11.98
CA VAL A 83 -9.91 9.33 11.64
C VAL A 83 -9.03 8.48 12.56
N LYS A 84 -8.43 7.44 12.00
CA LYS A 84 -7.46 6.60 12.71
C LYS A 84 -6.22 7.43 13.12
N PRO A 85 -5.73 7.35 14.37
CA PRO A 85 -4.49 7.99 14.78
C PRO A 85 -3.32 7.64 13.85
N ARG A 86 -2.38 8.56 13.67
CA ARG A 86 -1.11 8.33 12.95
C ARG A 86 0.05 8.21 13.94
N TYR A 87 1.13 7.62 13.45
CA TYR A 87 2.38 7.48 14.19
C TYR A 87 2.90 8.86 14.65
N PRO A 88 3.55 8.96 15.83
CA PRO A 88 4.10 10.22 16.31
C PRO A 88 5.02 10.88 15.28
N GLN A 89 4.86 12.19 15.06
CA GLN A 89 5.61 12.89 14.02
C GLN A 89 7.12 12.80 14.23
N GLY A 90 7.60 12.88 15.48
CA GLY A 90 9.03 12.77 15.80
C GLY A 90 9.65 11.40 15.49
N ALA A 91 8.83 10.39 15.20
CA ALA A 91 9.27 9.05 14.79
C ALA A 91 9.08 8.79 13.28
N VAL A 92 8.58 9.79 12.53
CA VAL A 92 8.47 9.75 11.05
C VAL A 92 9.34 10.83 10.41
N LEU A 93 9.37 12.03 11.00
CA LEU A 93 10.17 13.15 10.54
C LEU A 93 11.51 13.13 11.26
N HIS A 94 12.58 12.98 10.48
CA HIS A 94 13.95 13.03 10.97
C HIS A 94 14.63 14.26 10.41
N HIS A 95 15.41 14.95 11.25
CA HIS A 95 16.21 16.10 10.85
C HIS A 95 17.63 15.65 10.52
N GLU A 96 18.09 15.98 9.32
CA GLU A 96 19.41 15.66 8.76
C GLU A 96 19.70 14.17 8.56
N THR A 97 19.66 13.38 9.62
CA THR A 97 19.96 11.94 9.60
C THR A 97 18.85 11.13 10.24
N TYR A 98 18.71 9.88 9.80
CA TYR A 98 17.81 8.93 10.43
C TYR A 98 18.19 8.73 11.90
N SER A 99 17.20 8.70 12.77
CA SER A 99 17.37 8.51 14.22
C SER A 99 16.29 7.58 14.74
N ALA A 100 16.71 6.50 15.38
CA ALA A 100 15.82 5.53 16.05
C ALA A 100 15.71 5.77 17.56
N ALA A 101 16.24 6.89 18.06
CA ALA A 101 16.41 7.12 19.49
C ALA A 101 15.10 7.18 20.28
N ALA A 102 13.98 7.48 19.62
CA ALA A 102 12.64 7.58 20.22
C ALA A 102 11.70 6.46 19.77
N ASP A 103 12.19 5.45 19.05
CA ASP A 103 11.31 4.44 18.43
C ASP A 103 10.56 3.62 19.49
N VAL A 104 11.23 3.23 20.59
CA VAL A 104 10.61 2.41 21.64
C VAL A 104 9.46 3.17 22.30
N GLU A 105 9.70 4.42 22.67
CA GLU A 105 8.69 5.30 23.28
C GLU A 105 7.56 5.63 22.29
N ALA A 106 7.89 5.88 21.01
CA ALA A 106 6.90 6.17 19.97
C ALA A 106 5.99 4.97 19.67
N VAL A 107 6.54 3.76 19.65
CA VAL A 107 5.74 2.53 19.51
C VAL A 107 4.80 2.38 20.71
N ALA A 108 5.29 2.55 21.93
CA ALA A 108 4.47 2.43 23.14
C ALA A 108 3.33 3.47 23.16
N GLU A 109 3.62 4.73 22.86
CA GLU A 109 2.62 5.80 22.75
C GLU A 109 1.59 5.48 21.66
N TYR A 110 2.04 5.03 20.50
CA TYR A 110 1.15 4.74 19.38
C TYR A 110 0.27 3.51 19.65
N ASP A 111 0.79 2.48 20.30
CA ASP A 111 0.02 1.31 20.71
C ASP A 111 -1.11 1.68 21.67
N GLU A 112 -0.84 2.53 22.68
CA GLU A 112 -1.87 3.01 23.59
C GLU A 112 -2.95 3.80 22.84
N ARG A 113 -2.54 4.78 22.02
CA ARG A 113 -3.46 5.65 21.27
C ARG A 113 -4.32 4.86 20.28
N LEU A 114 -3.70 3.91 19.57
CA LEU A 114 -4.40 3.11 18.58
C LEU A 114 -5.26 2.03 19.23
N GLY A 115 -4.80 1.42 20.32
CA GLY A 115 -5.60 0.49 21.13
C GLY A 115 -6.87 1.15 21.67
N ALA A 116 -6.75 2.36 22.23
CA ALA A 116 -7.91 3.13 22.67
C ALA A 116 -8.87 3.47 21.51
N PHE A 117 -8.34 3.76 20.31
CA PHE A 117 -9.16 3.93 19.11
C PHE A 117 -9.91 2.65 18.75
N TYR A 118 -9.23 1.50 18.69
CA TYR A 118 -9.85 0.21 18.38
C TYR A 118 -10.94 -0.18 19.37
N GLN A 119 -10.73 0.06 20.66
CA GLN A 119 -11.76 -0.19 21.68
C GLN A 119 -13.02 0.65 21.44
N ARG A 120 -12.87 1.93 21.07
CA ARG A 120 -14.01 2.81 20.72
C ARG A 120 -14.75 2.35 19.47
N GLU A 121 -14.02 1.83 18.48
CA GLU A 121 -14.60 1.27 17.25
C GLU A 121 -15.11 -0.18 17.41
N GLY A 122 -15.08 -0.75 18.62
CA GLY A 122 -15.55 -2.12 18.90
C GLY A 122 -14.66 -3.22 18.32
N MET A 123 -13.40 -2.92 18.00
CA MET A 123 -12.44 -3.85 17.42
C MET A 123 -11.66 -4.63 18.49
N LYS A 124 -11.39 -5.91 18.23
CA LYS A 124 -10.57 -6.79 19.09
C LYS A 124 -9.09 -6.73 18.70
N ALA A 125 -8.49 -5.54 18.78
CA ALA A 125 -7.07 -5.34 18.53
C ALA A 125 -6.45 -4.49 19.65
N SER A 126 -5.26 -4.87 20.10
CA SER A 126 -4.57 -4.25 21.24
C SER A 126 -3.85 -2.95 20.87
N GLY A 127 -3.21 -2.90 19.70
CA GLY A 127 -2.33 -1.81 19.26
C GLY A 127 -1.79 -2.02 17.86
N TRP A 128 -0.84 -1.18 17.45
CA TRP A 128 -0.21 -1.23 16.13
C TRP A 128 0.87 -2.33 16.05
N SER A 129 1.73 -2.44 17.06
CA SER A 129 2.87 -3.36 17.06
C SER A 129 2.41 -4.82 16.92
N GLU A 130 1.38 -5.23 17.66
CA GLU A 130 0.80 -6.57 17.54
C GLU A 130 0.28 -6.84 16.12
N GLN A 131 -0.37 -5.86 15.48
CA GLN A 131 -0.86 -6.00 14.11
C GLN A 131 0.27 -6.14 13.09
N VAL A 132 1.34 -5.34 13.23
CA VAL A 132 2.52 -5.45 12.37
C VAL A 132 3.19 -6.80 12.54
N VAL A 133 3.42 -7.22 13.80
CA VAL A 133 3.97 -8.55 14.10
C VAL A 133 3.10 -9.62 13.48
N ASN A 134 1.78 -9.62 13.71
CA ASN A 134 0.88 -10.63 13.15
C ASN A 134 0.87 -10.63 11.61
N ARG A 135 1.05 -9.48 10.97
CA ARG A 135 1.15 -9.38 9.51
C ARG A 135 2.47 -9.90 8.93
N LEU A 136 3.57 -9.83 9.69
CA LEU A 136 4.92 -10.17 9.24
C LEU A 136 5.46 -11.48 9.86
N ARG A 137 4.73 -12.09 10.80
CA ARG A 137 5.18 -13.24 11.59
C ARG A 137 5.48 -14.49 10.74
N SER A 138 4.79 -14.66 9.61
CA SER A 138 4.90 -15.87 8.79
C SER A 138 4.74 -15.55 7.31
N VAL A 139 5.37 -16.36 6.45
CA VAL A 139 5.16 -16.28 4.99
C VAL A 139 3.67 -16.44 4.64
N SER A 140 2.96 -17.33 5.35
CA SER A 140 1.53 -17.55 5.12
C SER A 140 0.65 -16.30 5.29
N THR A 141 1.10 -15.28 6.04
CA THR A 141 0.35 -14.01 6.20
C THR A 141 0.60 -13.03 5.05
N LEU A 142 1.48 -13.37 4.11
CA LEU A 142 1.68 -12.62 2.87
C LEU A 142 0.59 -12.92 1.83
N HIS A 143 -0.19 -14.00 1.99
CA HIS A 143 -1.31 -14.37 1.13
C HIS A 143 -0.90 -14.57 -0.34
N GLY A 144 0.17 -15.34 -0.60
CA GLY A 144 0.68 -15.64 -1.95
C GLY A 144 1.72 -14.63 -2.46
N ARG A 145 1.81 -13.45 -1.85
CA ARG A 145 2.72 -12.37 -2.27
C ARG A 145 4.20 -12.68 -2.05
N GLU A 146 4.54 -13.76 -1.38
CA GLU A 146 5.89 -14.32 -1.36
C GLU A 146 6.38 -14.72 -2.76
N GLU A 147 5.47 -15.06 -3.68
CA GLU A 147 5.78 -15.43 -5.07
C GLU A 147 5.82 -14.23 -6.03
N LEU A 148 5.57 -13.01 -5.53
CA LEU A 148 5.34 -11.82 -6.34
C LEU A 148 6.47 -11.51 -7.34
N VAL A 149 7.71 -11.80 -6.98
CA VAL A 149 8.87 -11.63 -7.89
C VAL A 149 8.72 -12.55 -9.10
N GLU A 150 8.34 -13.80 -8.89
CA GLU A 150 8.19 -14.78 -9.97
C GLU A 150 6.91 -14.53 -10.79
N GLU A 151 5.83 -14.07 -10.15
CA GLU A 151 4.61 -13.60 -10.84
C GLU A 151 4.93 -12.43 -11.77
N LEU A 152 5.64 -11.40 -11.28
CA LEU A 152 6.05 -10.26 -12.10
C LEU A 152 6.98 -10.68 -13.25
N LYS A 153 7.90 -11.63 -13.04
CA LYS A 153 8.72 -12.19 -14.14
C LYS A 153 7.85 -12.87 -15.20
N ARG A 154 6.84 -13.66 -14.80
CA ARG A 154 5.88 -14.26 -15.75
C ARG A 154 5.07 -13.22 -16.50
N MET A 155 4.80 -12.08 -15.87
CA MET A 155 4.17 -10.91 -16.50
C MET A 155 5.12 -10.10 -17.40
N GLY A 156 6.38 -10.53 -17.58
CA GLY A 156 7.34 -9.93 -18.52
C GLY A 156 8.30 -8.90 -17.92
N PHE A 157 8.30 -8.72 -16.60
CA PHE A 157 9.27 -7.85 -15.92
C PHE A 157 10.63 -8.55 -15.76
N GLY A 158 11.71 -7.87 -16.14
CA GLY A 158 13.06 -8.45 -16.04
C GLY A 158 13.58 -8.54 -14.61
N LEU A 159 13.24 -7.56 -13.76
CA LEU A 159 13.67 -7.42 -12.36
C LEU A 159 15.18 -7.63 -12.15
N ARG A 160 15.99 -7.08 -13.06
CA ARG A 160 17.45 -7.06 -12.95
C ARG A 160 17.93 -6.04 -11.94
#